data_AF-A0A257AS58-F1
#
_entry.id   AF-A0A257AS58-F1
#
_cell.length_a   1.000
_cell.length_b   1.000
_cell.length_c   1.000
_cell.angle_alpha   90.00
_cell.angle_beta   90.00
_cell.angle_gamma   90.00
#
_symmetry.space_group_name_H-M   'P 1'
#
loop_
_entity.id
_entity.type
_entity.pdbx_description
1 polymer ?
#
loop_
_entity_poly.entity_id
_entity_poly.type
_entity_poly.pdbx_seq_one_letter_code
_entity_poly.pdbx_strand_id
1 'polypeptide(L)'
;RRRLIGPEEMAKMKEAQEFQRKLLQAQKKGDKKLIQKLKRKEEYYQKISAEVMKKNMILMFVSLGIFYAVFMALTPLYGSVGVVASLPSDLTIPFISQGNKLTFIGWYILALLAAGMPMGKIFEVKPEEVESYAKKGVKDEK
;
A
#
# COMPACT_ATOMS: atom_id res chain seq x y z
N ARG A 1 -2.35 -12.81 -4.64
CA ARG A 1 -3.36 -12.09 -3.83
C ARG A 1 -4.55 -11.76 -4.72
N ARG A 2 -5.79 -12.15 -4.38
CA ARG A 2 -7.00 -11.73 -5.11
C ARG A 2 -7.06 -10.19 -5.09
N ARG A 3 -7.33 -9.56 -6.23
CA ARG A 3 -7.56 -8.11 -6.34
C ARG A 3 -8.77 -7.77 -5.47
N LEU A 4 -8.53 -7.15 -4.31
CA LEU A 4 -9.60 -6.74 -3.39
C LEU A 4 -10.10 -5.33 -3.66
N ILE A 5 -9.30 -4.53 -4.38
CA ILE A 5 -9.71 -3.25 -4.95
C ILE A 5 -10.08 -3.52 -6.40
N GLY A 6 -11.38 -3.48 -6.69
CA GLY A 6 -11.90 -3.64 -8.04
C GLY A 6 -11.53 -2.44 -8.94
N PRO A 7 -11.70 -2.58 -10.26
CA PRO A 7 -11.45 -1.48 -11.21
C PRO A 7 -12.32 -0.24 -10.92
N GLU A 8 -13.52 -0.42 -10.37
CA GLU A 8 -14.40 0.67 -9.93
C GLU A 8 -13.83 1.44 -8.72
N GLU A 9 -13.34 0.73 -7.70
CA GLU A 9 -12.73 1.34 -6.52
C GLU A 9 -11.43 2.06 -6.88
N MET A 10 -10.67 1.53 -7.84
CA MET A 10 -9.50 2.19 -8.41
C MET A 10 -9.88 3.49 -9.16
N ALA A 11 -11.00 3.50 -9.88
CA ALA A 11 -11.48 4.71 -10.56
C ALA A 11 -11.90 5.79 -9.54
N LYS A 12 -12.68 5.42 -8.52
CA LYS A 12 -13.08 6.31 -7.42
C LYS A 12 -11.87 6.84 -6.63
N MET A 13 -10.86 6.01 -6.42
CA MET A 13 -9.61 6.42 -5.78
C MET A 13 -8.81 7.43 -6.63
N LYS A 14 -8.75 7.24 -7.95
CA LYS A 14 -8.14 8.23 -8.86
C LYS A 14 -8.86 9.57 -8.79
N GLU A 15 -10.19 9.56 -8.77
CA GLU A 15 -10.99 10.78 -8.64
C GLU A 15 -10.74 11.49 -7.30
N ALA A 16 -10.68 10.75 -6.19
CA ALA A 16 -10.32 11.30 -4.88
C ALA A 16 -8.92 11.92 -4.87
N GLN A 17 -7.94 11.31 -5.55
CA GLN A 17 -6.60 11.88 -5.70
C GLN A 17 -6.60 13.18 -6.52
N GLU A 18 -7.37 13.24 -7.61
CA GLU A 18 -7.53 14.47 -8.39
C GLU A 18 -8.20 15.58 -7.58
N PHE A 19 -9.21 15.24 -6.78
CA PHE A 19 -9.83 16.17 -5.84
C PHE A 19 -8.82 16.73 -4.84
N GLN A 20 -7.99 15.87 -4.22
CA GLN A 20 -6.95 16.33 -3.29
C GLN A 20 -5.93 17.24 -3.98
N ARG A 21 -5.52 16.94 -5.22
CA ARG A 21 -4.64 17.82 -6.00
C ARG A 21 -5.27 19.18 -6.24
N LYS A 22 -6.55 19.24 -6.62
CA LYS A 22 -7.31 20.50 -6.81
C LYS A 22 -7.41 21.29 -5.51
N LEU A 23 -7.68 20.62 -4.39
CA LEU A 23 -7.75 21.24 -3.07
C LEU A 23 -6.40 21.83 -2.63
N LEU A 24 -5.31 21.08 -2.82
CA LEU A 24 -3.95 21.57 -2.54
C LEU A 24 -3.58 22.78 -3.42
N GLN A 25 -3.93 22.74 -4.71
CA GLN A 25 -3.70 23.88 -5.60
C GLN A 25 -4.53 25.10 -5.20
N ALA A 26 -5.80 24.92 -4.80
CA ALA A 26 -6.66 26.01 -4.32
C ALA A 26 -6.12 26.62 -3.01
N GLN A 27 -5.63 25.79 -2.09
CA GLN A 27 -4.96 26.23 -0.87
C GLN A 27 -3.68 27.02 -1.17
N LYS A 28 -2.82 26.51 -2.05
CA LYS A 28 -1.60 27.21 -2.47
C LYS A 28 -1.88 28.57 -3.13
N LYS A 29 -2.99 28.68 -3.86
CA LYS A 29 -3.43 29.93 -4.52
C LYS A 29 -4.23 30.86 -3.59
N GLY A 30 -4.59 30.41 -2.38
CA GLY A 30 -5.37 31.21 -1.42
C GLY A 30 -6.82 31.50 -1.84
N ASP A 31 -7.38 30.75 -2.80
CA ASP A 31 -8.73 31.00 -3.32
C ASP A 31 -9.79 30.51 -2.33
N LYS A 32 -10.22 31.41 -1.45
CA LYS A 32 -11.19 31.11 -0.37
C LYS A 32 -12.53 30.59 -0.89
N LYS A 33 -13.01 31.08 -2.05
CA LYS A 33 -14.29 30.64 -2.64
C LYS A 33 -14.18 29.21 -3.16
N LEU A 34 -13.10 28.91 -3.88
CA LEU A 34 -12.84 27.57 -4.40
C LEU A 34 -12.58 26.56 -3.27
N ILE A 35 -11.83 26.95 -2.24
CA ILE A 35 -11.60 26.11 -1.05
C ILE A 35 -12.92 25.78 -0.36
N GLN A 36 -13.80 26.75 -0.15
CA GLN A 36 -15.09 26.50 0.51
C GLN A 36 -15.97 25.55 -0.31
N LYS A 37 -15.97 25.70 -1.64
CA LYS A 37 -16.69 24.80 -2.56
C LYS A 37 -16.12 23.38 -2.53
N LEU A 38 -14.80 23.24 -2.53
CA LEU A 38 -14.13 21.94 -2.47
C LEU A 38 -14.33 21.26 -1.11
N LYS A 39 -14.23 22.00 0.01
CA LYS A 39 -14.49 21.47 1.35
C LYS A 39 -15.88 20.82 1.51
N ARG A 40 -16.91 21.33 0.81
CA ARG A 40 -18.24 20.70 0.82
C ARG A 40 -18.25 19.30 0.19
N LYS A 41 -17.36 19.03 -0.77
CA LYS A 41 -17.20 17.72 -1.40
C LYS A 41 -16.15 16.85 -0.71
N GLU A 42 -15.41 17.41 0.25
CA GLU A 42 -14.30 16.72 0.91
C GLU A 42 -14.75 15.49 1.67
N GLU A 43 -15.88 15.57 2.37
CA GLU A 43 -16.43 14.44 3.15
C GLU A 43 -16.72 13.22 2.26
N TYR A 44 -17.22 13.43 1.04
CA TYR A 44 -17.48 12.36 0.08
C TYR A 44 -16.19 11.64 -0.33
N TYR A 45 -15.16 12.39 -0.75
CA TYR A 45 -13.89 11.80 -1.18
C TYR A 45 -13.08 11.22 -0.01
N GLN A 46 -13.24 11.76 1.20
CA GLN A 46 -12.67 11.19 2.41
C GLN A 46 -13.28 9.84 2.73
N LYS A 47 -14.60 9.65 2.60
CA LYS A 47 -15.26 8.35 2.81
C LYS A 47 -14.72 7.29 1.84
N ILE A 48 -14.61 7.62 0.56
CA ILE A 48 -14.03 6.74 -0.47
C ILE A 48 -12.60 6.33 -0.08
N SER A 49 -11.77 7.30 0.32
CA SER A 49 -10.39 7.04 0.71
C SER A 49 -10.30 6.17 1.97
N ALA A 50 -11.16 6.43 2.95
CA ALA A 50 -11.21 5.71 4.22
C ALA A 50 -11.64 4.24 4.05
N GLU A 51 -12.60 3.95 3.16
CA GLU A 51 -13.03 2.58 2.87
C GLU A 51 -11.88 1.75 2.27
N VAL A 52 -11.19 2.29 1.27
CA VAL A 52 -10.03 1.63 0.65
C VAL A 52 -8.91 1.45 1.69
N MET A 53 -8.63 2.48 2.50
CA MET A 53 -7.63 2.41 3.55
C MET A 53 -7.97 1.34 4.60
N LYS A 54 -9.23 1.23 5.03
CA LYS A 54 -9.69 0.22 5.99
C LYS A 54 -9.48 -1.19 5.44
N LYS A 55 -9.85 -1.43 4.18
CA LYS A 55 -9.59 -2.72 3.52
C LYS A 55 -8.10 -3.05 3.49
N ASN A 56 -7.26 -2.09 3.13
CA ASN A 56 -5.80 -2.25 3.13
C ASN A 56 -5.23 -2.51 4.54
N MET A 57 -5.72 -1.82 5.56
CA MET A 57 -5.31 -2.04 6.95
C MET A 57 -5.66 -3.44 7.44
N ILE A 58 -6.89 -3.90 7.21
CA ILE A 58 -7.30 -5.28 7.57
C ILE A 58 -6.36 -6.27 6.89
N LEU A 59 -6.04 -6.05 5.61
CA LEU A 59 -5.12 -6.91 4.88
C LEU A 59 -3.71 -6.90 5.43
N MET A 60 -3.22 -5.73 5.83
CA MET A 60 -1.93 -5.58 6.49
C MET A 60 -1.90 -6.40 7.79
N PHE A 61 -2.92 -6.27 8.64
CA PHE A 61 -3.00 -7.03 9.89
C PHE A 61 -3.12 -8.54 9.67
N VAL A 62 -3.92 -8.99 8.70
CA VAL A 62 -3.99 -10.42 8.33
C VAL A 62 -2.62 -10.91 7.88
N SER A 63 -1.91 -10.11 7.08
CA SER A 63 -0.57 -10.48 6.60
C SER A 63 0.47 -10.50 7.74
N LEU A 64 0.39 -9.54 8.65
CA LEU A 64 1.21 -9.52 9.87
C LEU A 64 0.89 -10.71 10.76
N GLY A 65 -0.38 -11.12 10.88
CA GLY A 65 -0.78 -12.30 11.62
C GLY A 65 -0.20 -13.58 11.03
N ILE A 66 -0.27 -13.76 9.71
CA ILE A 66 0.38 -14.89 9.01
C ILE A 66 1.89 -14.85 9.22
N PHE A 67 2.51 -13.68 9.07
CA PHE A 67 3.93 -13.47 9.33
C PHE A 67 4.30 -13.90 10.76
N TYR A 68 3.54 -13.46 11.77
CA TYR A 68 3.79 -13.79 13.17
C TYR A 68 3.56 -15.27 13.48
N ALA A 69 2.57 -15.90 12.87
CA ALA A 69 2.32 -17.33 13.02
C ALA A 69 3.50 -18.15 12.47
N VAL A 70 3.97 -17.81 11.27
CA VAL A 70 5.16 -18.42 10.66
C VAL A 70 6.42 -18.14 11.50
N PHE A 71 6.57 -16.91 11.97
CA PHE A 71 7.66 -16.51 12.86
C PHE A 71 7.70 -17.34 14.14
N MET A 72 6.57 -17.49 14.83
CA MET A 72 6.49 -18.22 16.09
C MET A 72 6.77 -19.72 15.90
N ALA A 73 6.35 -20.29 14.76
CA ALA A 73 6.64 -21.68 14.41
C ALA A 73 8.13 -21.91 14.06
N LEU A 74 8.77 -20.94 13.39
CA LEU A 74 10.19 -21.04 12.99
C LEU A 74 11.16 -20.68 14.12
N THR A 75 10.75 -19.84 15.08
CA THR A 75 11.58 -19.39 16.20
C THR A 75 12.19 -20.53 17.03
N PRO A 76 11.47 -21.59 17.45
CA PRO A 76 12.09 -22.69 18.19
C PRO A 76 13.07 -23.53 17.36
N LEU A 77 12.90 -23.57 16.03
CA LEU A 77 13.75 -24.37 15.13
C LEU A 77 15.02 -23.62 14.68
N TYR A 78 14.89 -22.31 14.43
CA TYR A 78 15.93 -21.49 13.82
C TYR A 78 16.35 -20.30 14.70
N GLY A 79 15.73 -20.11 15.87
CA GLY A 79 16.06 -19.01 16.79
C GLY A 79 17.45 -19.10 17.40
N SER A 80 18.04 -20.31 17.44
CA SER A 80 19.45 -20.53 17.82
C SER A 80 20.42 -20.43 16.64
N VAL A 81 19.92 -20.41 15.40
CA VAL A 81 20.74 -20.23 14.19
C VAL A 81 21.05 -18.75 14.06
N GLY A 82 22.08 -18.29 14.78
CA GLY A 82 22.45 -16.89 14.89
C GLY A 82 22.94 -16.24 13.58
N VAL A 83 23.19 -17.01 12.52
CA VAL A 83 23.67 -16.50 11.22
C VAL A 83 23.08 -17.28 10.06
N VAL A 84 22.31 -16.61 9.21
CA VAL A 84 21.80 -17.17 7.94
C VAL A 84 22.46 -16.58 6.71
N ALA A 85 22.98 -15.36 6.79
CA ALA A 85 23.69 -14.70 5.72
C ALA A 85 24.62 -13.61 6.28
N SER A 86 25.77 -13.41 5.65
CA SER A 86 26.65 -12.27 5.90
C SER A 86 26.35 -11.14 4.92
N LEU A 87 26.22 -9.92 5.44
CA LEU A 87 26.09 -8.71 4.63
C LEU A 87 27.49 -8.23 4.20
N PRO A 88 27.66 -7.77 2.95
CA PRO A 88 28.92 -7.17 2.51
C PRO A 88 29.18 -5.83 3.22
N SER A 89 30.42 -5.59 3.63
CA SER A 89 30.96 -4.33 4.16
C SER A 89 30.20 -3.72 5.35
N ASP A 90 30.42 -4.21 6.57
CA ASP A 90 29.92 -3.65 7.87
C ASP A 90 28.47 -3.10 7.88
N LEU A 91 27.66 -3.55 6.92
CA LEU A 91 26.37 -2.97 6.64
C LEU A 91 25.41 -3.48 7.69
N THR A 92 25.21 -2.66 8.72
CA THR A 92 24.30 -2.96 9.82
C THR A 92 22.97 -2.28 9.54
N ILE A 93 21.97 -3.07 9.19
CA ILE A 93 20.61 -2.61 9.03
C ILE A 93 19.88 -2.75 10.38
N PRO A 94 19.39 -1.64 10.97
CA PRO A 94 18.63 -1.68 12.23
C PRO A 94 17.46 -2.67 12.15
N PHE A 95 17.18 -3.36 13.24
CA PHE A 95 16.09 -4.33 13.41
C PHE A 95 16.19 -5.65 12.62
N ILE A 96 16.99 -5.75 11.56
CA ILE A 96 17.09 -6.97 10.72
C ILE A 96 18.48 -7.61 10.69
N SER A 97 19.51 -6.91 11.16
CA SER A 97 20.89 -7.44 11.27
C SER A 97 21.43 -7.28 12.69
N GLN A 98 22.32 -8.20 13.08
CA GLN A 98 23.14 -8.11 14.28
C GLN A 98 24.59 -7.97 13.81
N GLY A 99 25.07 -6.73 13.68
CA GLY A 99 26.34 -6.42 13.03
C GLY A 99 26.32 -6.77 11.54
N ASN A 100 27.38 -7.40 11.04
CA ASN A 100 27.47 -7.85 9.65
C ASN A 100 26.68 -9.15 9.35
N LYS A 101 25.94 -9.68 10.33
CA LYS A 101 25.18 -10.92 10.22
C LYS A 101 23.70 -10.58 10.10
N LEU A 102 23.08 -11.07 9.04
CA LEU A 102 21.64 -10.95 8.86
C LEU A 102 20.96 -11.98 9.76
N THR A 103 19.97 -11.51 10.52
CA THR A 103 19.13 -12.41 11.32
C THR A 103 18.29 -13.28 10.40
N PHE A 104 17.86 -14.46 10.87
CA PHE A 104 16.91 -15.33 10.13
C PHE A 104 15.66 -14.55 9.69
N ILE A 105 15.21 -13.65 10.56
CA ILE A 105 14.06 -12.78 10.36
C ILE A 105 14.32 -11.75 9.25
N GLY A 106 15.49 -11.11 9.29
CA GLY A 106 15.93 -10.18 8.26
C GLY A 106 16.02 -10.85 6.89
N TRP A 107 16.58 -12.06 6.84
CA TRP A 107 16.63 -12.85 5.61
C TRP A 107 15.23 -13.17 5.07
N TYR A 108 14.31 -13.57 5.93
CA TYR A 108 12.93 -13.87 5.55
C TYR A 108 12.19 -12.63 5.01
N ILE A 109 12.35 -11.47 5.64
CA ILE A 109 11.77 -10.20 5.17
C ILE A 109 12.34 -9.81 3.81
N LEU A 110 13.66 -9.95 3.62
CA LEU A 110 14.31 -9.67 2.32
C LEU A 110 13.80 -10.62 1.23
N ALA A 111 13.65 -11.91 1.52
CA ALA A 111 13.10 -12.88 0.59
C ALA A 111 11.64 -12.54 0.22
N LEU A 112 10.82 -12.13 1.19
CA LEU A 112 9.44 -11.66 0.97
C LEU A 112 9.39 -10.40 0.08
N LEU A 113 10.27 -9.44 0.33
CA LEU A 113 10.34 -8.20 -0.44
C LEU A 113 10.81 -8.47 -1.88
N ALA A 114 11.84 -9.30 -2.03
CA ALA A 114 12.37 -9.73 -3.31
C ALA A 114 11.35 -10.54 -4.13
N ALA A 115 10.62 -11.45 -3.48
CA ALA A 115 9.51 -12.18 -4.09
C ALA A 115 8.32 -11.27 -4.44
N GLY A 116 8.13 -10.15 -3.72
CA GLY A 116 7.08 -9.17 -3.98
C GLY A 116 7.33 -8.30 -5.22
N MET A 117 8.58 -7.97 -5.54
CA MET A 117 8.95 -7.11 -6.68
C MET A 117 8.51 -7.63 -8.07
N PRO A 118 8.68 -8.92 -8.44
CA PRO A 118 8.25 -9.41 -9.76
C PRO A 118 6.72 -9.49 -9.91
N MET A 119 5.97 -9.61 -8.81
CA MET A 119 4.51 -9.69 -8.88
C MET A 119 3.85 -8.36 -9.31
N GLY A 120 4.43 -7.20 -8.97
CA GLY A 120 3.84 -5.91 -9.33
C GLY A 120 3.63 -5.72 -10.84
N LYS A 121 4.56 -6.27 -11.65
CA LYS A 121 4.52 -6.16 -13.12
C LYS A 121 3.61 -7.19 -13.79
N ILE A 122 3.41 -8.36 -13.18
CA ILE A 122 2.59 -9.45 -13.76
C ILE A 122 1.09 -9.21 -13.49
N PHE A 123 0.76 -8.47 -12.42
CA PHE A 123 -0.61 -8.22 -12.00
C PHE A 123 -1.12 -6.80 -12.31
N GLU A 124 -0.41 -6.05 -13.15
CA GLU A 124 -0.78 -4.70 -13.57
C GLU A 124 -2.22 -4.73 -14.14
N VAL A 125 -3.13 -3.99 -13.50
CA VAL A 125 -4.51 -3.85 -13.99
C VAL A 125 -4.41 -3.06 -15.28
N LYS A 126 -4.95 -3.60 -16.38
CA LYS A 126 -4.95 -2.91 -17.66
C LYS A 126 -5.59 -1.52 -17.46
N PRO A 127 -4.88 -0.43 -17.77
CA PRO A 127 -5.37 0.93 -17.52
C PRO A 127 -6.70 1.20 -18.24
N GLU A 128 -6.94 0.51 -19.35
CA GLU A 128 -8.17 0.55 -20.17
C GLU A 128 -9.44 0.18 -19.38
N GLU A 129 -9.39 -0.83 -18.51
CA GLU A 129 -10.56 -1.24 -17.72
C GLU A 129 -10.93 -0.14 -16.73
N VAL A 130 -9.95 0.39 -15.99
CA VAL A 130 -10.16 1.47 -15.01
C VAL A 130 -10.72 2.72 -15.67
N GLU A 131 -10.27 3.05 -16.88
CA GLU A 131 -10.75 4.21 -17.63
C GLU A 131 -12.19 4.03 -18.14
N SER A 132 -12.58 2.80 -18.49
CA SER A 132 -13.95 2.49 -18.90
C SER A 132 -14.97 2.68 -17.77
N TYR A 133 -14.62 2.29 -16.53
CA TYR A 133 -15.46 2.50 -15.35
C TYR A 133 -15.51 3.97 -14.93
N ALA A 134 -14.39 4.70 -15.03
CA ALA A 134 -14.36 6.14 -14.80
C ALA A 134 -15.28 6.91 -15.77
N LYS A 135 -15.30 6.52 -17.06
CA LYS A 135 -16.18 7.13 -18.07
C LYS A 135 -17.66 6.82 -17.88
N LYS A 136 -18.01 5.63 -17.35
CA LYS A 136 -19.39 5.27 -17.02
C LYS A 136 -19.94 6.08 -15.83
N GLY A 137 -19.18 6.17 -14.73
CA GLY A 137 -19.62 6.92 -13.54
C GLY A 137 -19.92 8.40 -13.82
N VAL A 138 -19.14 9.03 -14.70
CA VAL A 138 -19.35 10.44 -15.13
C VAL A 138 -20.60 10.61 -16.00
N LYS A 139 -21.08 9.54 -16.66
CA LYS A 139 -22.23 9.57 -17.56
C LYS A 139 -23.56 9.39 -16.82
N ASP A 140 -23.53 8.69 -15.68
CA ASP A 140 -24.70 8.47 -14.82
C ASP A 140 -24.96 9.64 -13.84
N GLU A 141 -23.98 10.53 -13.63
CA GLU A 141 -24.08 11.71 -12.75
C GLU A 141 -24.43 13.01 -13.52
N LYS A 142 -24.74 12.92 -14.83
CA LYS A 142 -25.20 14.03 -15.69
C LYS A 142 -26.68 13.93 -15.99
#